data_AF-A0A168PGL5-F1
#
_entry.id   AF-A0A168PGL5-F1
#
_cell.length_a   1.000
_cell.length_b   1.000
_cell.length_c   1.000
_cell.angle_alpha   90.00
_cell.angle_beta   90.00
_cell.angle_gamma   90.00
#
_symmetry.space_group_name_H-M   'P 1'
#
loop_
_entity.id
_entity.type
_entity.pdbx_description
1 polymer ?
#
loop_
_entity_poly.entity_id
_entity_poly.type
_entity_poly.pdbx_seq_one_letter_code
_entity_poly.pdbx_strand_id
1 'polypeptide(L)'
;MKKVIIRDAFIFVLCFIMYGLNEYIFKSLDVQLHWFFVGYYNDVLASIILLSYSSLLIVIFAKRQIEHFLLCSILIVLIGVFWEYVTPWYKKSTSDPLDLVAYYIGFLIYWFVVKYTRRKMKDMSYYLP
;
A
#
# COMPACT_ATOMS: atom_id res chain seq x y z
N MET A 1 14.50 2.25 14.49
CA MET A 1 13.63 3.37 14.05
C MET A 1 14.09 3.95 12.71
N LYS A 2 15.31 4.51 12.57
CA LYS A 2 15.80 5.09 11.30
C LYS A 2 15.63 4.18 10.07
N LYS A 3 16.00 2.90 10.17
CA LYS A 3 15.85 1.93 9.06
C LYS A 3 14.39 1.74 8.61
N VAL A 4 13.43 1.82 9.54
CA VAL A 4 11.99 1.70 9.24
C VAL A 4 11.49 2.94 8.51
N ILE A 5 11.89 4.13 8.98
CA ILE A 5 11.57 5.40 8.32
C ILE A 5 12.07 5.39 6.87
N ILE A 6 13.33 5.02 6.66
CA ILE A 6 13.92 4.97 5.31
C ILE A 6 13.17 3.99 4.41
N ARG A 7 12.86 2.78 4.91
CA ARG A 7 12.09 1.78 4.16
C ARG A 7 10.73 2.32 3.74
N ASP A 8 9.94 2.83 4.69
CA ASP A 8 8.56 3.24 4.41
C ASP A 8 8.51 4.53 3.58
N ALA A 9 9.46 5.45 3.77
CA ALA A 9 9.61 6.63 2.91
C ALA A 9 9.98 6.23 1.48
N PHE A 10 10.88 5.27 1.31
CA PHE A 10 11.23 4.75 -0.01
C PHE A 10 10.03 4.10 -0.70
N ILE A 11 9.28 3.24 0.00
CA ILE A 11 8.07 2.61 -0.53
C ILE A 11 7.04 3.68 -0.94
N PHE A 12 6.79 4.65 -0.07
CA PHE A 12 5.85 5.74 -0.32
C PHE A 12 6.21 6.52 -1.59
N VAL A 13 7.46 6.99 -1.70
CA VAL A 13 7.93 7.74 -2.87
C VAL A 13 7.89 6.89 -4.13
N LEU A 14 8.33 5.64 -4.06
CA LEU A 14 8.30 4.71 -5.19
C LEU A 14 6.88 4.49 -5.71
N CYS A 15 5.90 4.29 -4.83
CA CYS A 15 4.51 4.11 -5.22
C CYS A 15 3.91 5.36 -5.87
N PHE A 16 4.27 6.57 -5.42
CA PHE A 16 3.86 7.81 -6.09
C PHE A 16 4.46 7.96 -7.49
N ILE A 17 5.72 7.56 -7.66
CA ILE A 17 6.36 7.52 -8.99
C ILE A 17 5.62 6.51 -9.88
N MET A 18 5.34 5.31 -9.38
CA MET A 18 4.59 4.28 -10.12
C MET A 18 3.17 4.74 -10.49
N TYR A 19 2.49 5.46 -9.60
CA TYR A 19 1.19 6.08 -9.88
C TYR A 19 1.30 7.07 -11.04
N GLY A 20 2.32 7.94 -11.02
CA GLY A 20 2.58 8.87 -12.13
C GLY A 20 2.85 8.14 -13.45
N LEU A 21 3.69 7.10 -13.44
CA LEU A 21 3.93 6.28 -14.62
C LEU A 21 2.66 5.62 -15.14
N ASN A 22 1.78 5.16 -14.24
CA ASN A 22 0.50 4.59 -14.65
C ASN A 22 -0.36 5.62 -15.37
N GLU A 23 -0.53 6.80 -14.79
CA GLU A 23 -1.40 7.84 -15.36
C GLU A 23 -0.88 8.42 -16.67
N TYR A 24 0.43 8.62 -16.81
CA TYR A 24 0.99 9.27 -17.99
C TYR A 24 1.45 8.29 -19.07
N ILE A 25 1.73 7.03 -18.72
CA ILE A 25 2.32 6.06 -19.65
C ILE A 25 1.46 4.80 -19.74
N PHE A 26 1.30 4.03 -18.65
CA PHE A 26 0.76 2.67 -18.77
C PHE A 26 -0.71 2.63 -19.21
N LYS A 27 -1.53 3.60 -18.80
CA LYS A 27 -2.91 3.72 -19.29
C LYS A 27 -3.02 4.06 -20.77
N SER A 28 -1.96 4.53 -21.42
CA SER A 28 -1.96 4.81 -22.87
C SER A 28 -1.42 3.66 -23.71
N LEU A 29 -0.82 2.64 -23.07
CA LEU A 29 -0.30 1.48 -23.78
C LEU A 29 -1.43 0.49 -24.08
N ASP A 30 -1.51 0.06 -25.33
CA ASP A 30 -2.41 -1.01 -25.76
C ASP A 30 -1.76 -2.38 -25.55
N VAL A 31 -1.75 -2.81 -24.28
CA VAL A 31 -1.19 -4.09 -23.83
C VAL A 31 -2.28 -4.98 -23.27
N GLN A 32 -2.07 -6.31 -23.23
CA GLN A 32 -3.05 -7.28 -22.71
C GLN A 32 -3.53 -6.99 -21.27
N LEU A 33 -2.76 -6.23 -20.50
CA LEU A 33 -3.06 -5.84 -19.11
C LEU A 33 -3.62 -4.41 -19.00
N HIS A 34 -4.03 -3.78 -20.11
CA HIS A 34 -4.54 -2.41 -20.11
C HIS A 34 -5.71 -2.22 -19.14
N TRP A 35 -6.66 -3.16 -19.12
CA TRP A 35 -7.81 -3.15 -18.20
C TRP A 35 -7.39 -3.10 -16.72
N PHE A 36 -6.27 -3.72 -16.35
CA PHE A 36 -5.75 -3.70 -14.99
C PHE A 36 -5.09 -2.35 -14.65
N PHE A 37 -4.30 -1.78 -15.56
CA PHE A 37 -3.67 -0.47 -15.37
C PHE A 37 -4.69 0.66 -15.28
N VAL A 38 -5.78 0.56 -16.04
CA VAL A 38 -6.87 1.53 -16.02
C VAL A 38 -7.75 1.37 -14.78
N GLY A 39 -8.11 0.13 -14.43
CA GLY A 39 -9.12 -0.16 -13.40
C GLY A 39 -8.57 -0.32 -11.98
N TYR A 40 -7.50 -1.07 -11.78
CA TYR A 40 -7.17 -1.63 -10.45
C TYR A 40 -5.75 -1.32 -9.96
N TYR A 41 -4.82 -1.01 -10.86
CA TYR A 41 -3.41 -0.83 -10.47
C TYR A 41 -3.23 0.30 -9.45
N ASN A 42 -3.99 1.38 -9.61
CA ASN A 42 -3.96 2.49 -8.67
C ASN A 42 -4.51 2.10 -7.29
N ASP A 43 -5.51 1.23 -7.20
CA ASP A 43 -6.05 0.75 -5.92
C ASP A 43 -5.07 -0.16 -5.18
N VAL A 44 -4.33 -0.99 -5.92
CA VAL A 44 -3.18 -1.72 -5.38
C VAL A 44 -2.16 -0.74 -4.79
N LEU A 45 -1.79 0.31 -5.52
CA LEU A 45 -0.84 1.32 -5.02
C LEU A 45 -1.41 2.11 -3.83
N ALA A 46 -2.70 2.44 -3.82
CA ALA A 46 -3.33 3.24 -2.79
C ALA A 46 -3.22 2.59 -1.41
N SER A 47 -3.47 1.28 -1.32
CA SER A 47 -3.31 0.55 -0.06
C SER A 47 -1.85 0.50 0.43
N ILE A 48 -0.87 0.37 -0.48
CA ILE A 48 0.57 0.40 -0.15
C ILE A 48 0.98 1.79 0.35
N ILE A 49 0.53 2.84 -0.33
CA ILE A 49 0.77 4.25 0.04
C ILE A 49 0.18 4.52 1.42
N LEU A 50 -1.07 4.13 1.64
CA LEU A 50 -1.76 4.33 2.91
C LEU A 50 -1.01 3.68 4.09
N LEU A 51 -0.57 2.43 3.94
CA LEU A 51 0.14 1.70 4.99
C LEU A 51 1.55 2.26 5.23
N SER A 52 2.30 2.56 4.17
CA SER A 52 3.63 3.16 4.28
C SER A 52 3.58 4.54 4.93
N TYR A 53 2.61 5.38 4.55
CA TYR A 53 2.35 6.66 5.17
C TYR A 53 1.93 6.55 6.64
N SER A 54 0.98 5.65 6.95
CA SER A 54 0.55 5.41 8.33
C SER A 54 1.71 4.93 9.21
N SER A 55 2.56 4.04 8.67
CA SER A 55 3.76 3.58 9.37
C SER A 55 4.73 4.74 9.65
N LEU A 56 4.96 5.63 8.68
CA LEU A 56 5.79 6.82 8.89
C LEU A 56 5.25 7.70 10.02
N LEU A 57 3.96 8.01 10.01
CA LEU A 57 3.34 8.82 11.05
C LEU A 57 3.48 8.18 12.44
N ILE A 58 3.18 6.88 12.56
CA ILE A 58 3.28 6.15 13.83
C ILE A 58 4.72 6.12 14.34
N VAL A 59 5.69 5.93 13.47
CA VAL A 59 7.12 5.88 13.83
C VAL A 59 7.63 7.27 14.25
N ILE A 60 7.22 8.33 13.56
CA ILE A 60 7.63 9.71 13.84
C ILE A 60 7.01 10.24 15.14
N PHE A 61 5.69 10.10 15.30
CA PHE A 61 4.95 10.71 16.40
C PHE A 61 4.83 9.80 17.63
N ALA A 62 4.50 8.53 17.43
CA ALA A 62 4.27 7.59 18.54
C ALA A 62 5.51 6.76 18.90
N LYS A 63 6.59 6.85 18.10
CA LYS A 63 7.81 6.04 18.23
C LYS A 63 7.54 4.52 18.31
N ARG A 64 6.48 4.06 17.65
CA ARG A 64 6.07 2.64 17.59
C ARG A 64 6.15 2.10 16.17
N GLN A 65 6.04 0.78 16.03
CA GLN A 65 5.95 0.12 14.73
C GLN A 65 4.61 -0.62 14.63
N ILE A 66 4.12 -0.74 13.41
CA ILE A 66 2.97 -1.59 13.09
C ILE A 66 3.43 -3.05 13.17
N GLU A 67 2.85 -3.87 14.03
CA GLU A 67 3.28 -5.28 14.21
C GLU A 67 2.20 -6.31 13.90
N HIS A 68 0.93 -5.91 13.87
CA HIS A 68 -0.19 -6.83 13.79
C HIS A 68 -0.76 -6.90 12.36
N PHE A 69 -0.59 -8.08 11.73
CA PHE A 69 -1.14 -8.37 10.40
C PHE A 69 -2.65 -8.16 10.36
N LEU A 70 -3.35 -8.69 11.36
CA LEU A 70 -4.81 -8.65 11.43
C LEU A 70 -5.34 -7.21 11.53
N LEU A 71 -4.67 -6.36 12.31
CA LEU A 71 -5.08 -4.96 12.46
C LEU A 71 -4.94 -4.19 11.14
N CYS A 72 -3.84 -4.40 10.41
CA CYS A 72 -3.67 -3.83 9.07
C CYS A 72 -4.66 -4.39 8.04
N SER A 73 -4.90 -5.70 8.09
CA SER A 73 -5.86 -6.38 7.21
C SER A 73 -7.27 -5.79 7.40
N ILE A 74 -7.74 -5.70 8.64
CA ILE A 74 -9.04 -5.11 8.98
C ILE A 74 -9.10 -3.64 8.54
N LEU A 75 -8.05 -2.86 8.80
CA LEU A 75 -7.99 -1.45 8.39
C LEU A 75 -8.18 -1.29 6.88
N ILE A 76 -7.49 -2.09 6.08
CA ILE A 76 -7.58 -2.00 4.61
C ILE A 76 -8.93 -2.48 4.10
N VAL A 77 -9.50 -3.54 4.67
CA VAL A 77 -10.84 -3.99 4.31
C VAL A 77 -11.88 -2.92 4.64
N LEU A 78 -11.82 -2.30 5.83
CA LEU A 78 -12.75 -1.24 6.23
C LEU A 78 -12.64 -0.01 5.32
N ILE A 79 -11.41 0.40 4.99
CA ILE A 79 -11.18 1.54 4.10
C ILE A 79 -11.61 1.23 2.67
N GLY A 80 -11.34 0.03 2.17
CA GLY A 80 -11.82 -0.42 0.87
C GLY A 80 -13.35 -0.41 0.82
N VAL A 81 -14.02 -1.01 1.81
CA VAL A 81 -15.49 -1.02 1.91
C VAL A 81 -16.05 0.41 1.98
N PHE A 82 -15.39 1.29 2.72
CA PHE A 82 -15.76 2.70 2.77
C PHE A 82 -15.67 3.36 1.39
N TRP A 83 -14.54 3.23 0.70
CA TRP A 83 -14.35 3.84 -0.61
C TRP A 83 -15.31 3.29 -1.66
N GLU A 84 -15.62 2.00 -1.57
CA GLU A 84 -16.39 1.29 -2.57
C GLU A 84 -17.91 1.46 -2.43
N TYR A 85 -18.42 1.45 -1.18
CA TYR A 85 -19.86 1.50 -0.91
C TYR A 85 -20.36 2.84 -0.35
N VAL A 86 -19.49 3.63 0.29
CA VAL A 86 -19.89 4.92 0.86
C VAL A 86 -19.63 6.07 -0.12
N THR A 87 -18.54 6.03 -0.90
CA THR A 87 -18.24 7.08 -1.90
C THR A 87 -19.35 7.30 -2.93
N PRO A 88 -20.02 6.24 -3.47
CA PRO A 88 -21.13 6.42 -4.40
C PRO A 88 -22.29 7.27 -3.86
N TRP A 89 -22.43 7.42 -2.54
CA TRP A 89 -23.49 8.23 -1.94
C TRP A 89 -23.30 9.73 -2.13
N TYR A 90 -22.06 10.19 -2.34
CA TYR A 90 -21.75 11.62 -2.49
C TYR A 90 -20.93 11.96 -3.74
N LYS A 91 -20.47 10.96 -4.50
CA LYS A 91 -19.76 11.15 -5.77
C LYS A 91 -20.26 10.14 -6.79
N LYS A 92 -20.40 10.56 -8.06
CA LYS A 92 -20.67 9.61 -9.16
C LYS A 92 -19.50 8.64 -9.30
N SER A 93 -19.67 7.45 -8.73
CA SER A 93 -18.75 6.32 -8.79
C SER A 93 -19.57 5.05 -8.91
N THR A 94 -19.09 4.08 -9.68
CA THR A 94 -19.68 2.75 -9.75
C THR A 94 -18.98 1.88 -8.72
N SER A 95 -19.74 1.09 -7.98
CA SER A 95 -19.18 0.07 -7.11
C SER A 95 -18.65 -1.10 -7.95
N ASP A 96 -17.34 -1.34 -7.90
CA ASP A 96 -16.68 -2.59 -8.31
C ASP A 96 -16.07 -3.37 -7.11
N PRO A 97 -16.65 -4.52 -6.71
CA PRO A 97 -16.09 -5.36 -5.66
C PRO A 97 -14.65 -5.86 -5.91
N LEU A 98 -14.18 -5.84 -7.16
CA LEU A 98 -12.79 -6.18 -7.49
C LEU A 98 -11.79 -5.14 -6.97
N ASP A 99 -12.23 -3.91 -6.69
CA ASP A 99 -11.40 -2.88 -6.07
C ASP A 99 -11.00 -3.28 -4.64
N LEU A 100 -11.89 -3.96 -3.91
CA LEU A 100 -11.56 -4.55 -2.60
C LEU A 100 -10.43 -5.59 -2.71
N VAL A 101 -10.46 -6.39 -3.78
CA VAL A 101 -9.40 -7.37 -4.05
C VAL A 101 -8.09 -6.64 -4.38
N ALA A 102 -8.14 -5.58 -5.17
CA ALA A 102 -6.97 -4.75 -5.49
C ALA A 102 -6.35 -4.11 -4.24
N TYR A 103 -7.17 -3.50 -3.38
CA TYR A 103 -6.71 -2.98 -2.08
C TYR A 103 -6.08 -4.06 -1.21
N TYR A 104 -6.68 -5.26 -1.18
CA TYR A 104 -6.15 -6.36 -0.38
C TYR A 104 -4.84 -6.92 -0.93
N ILE A 105 -4.69 -6.99 -2.26
CA ILE A 105 -3.43 -7.37 -2.92
C ILE A 105 -2.32 -6.38 -2.54
N GLY A 106 -2.57 -5.07 -2.60
CA GLY A 106 -1.57 -4.08 -2.21
C GLY A 106 -1.21 -4.15 -0.73
N PHE A 107 -2.17 -4.42 0.16
CA PHE A 107 -1.89 -4.75 1.56
C PHE A 107 -0.93 -5.93 1.69
N LEU A 108 -1.20 -7.04 1.00
CA LEU A 108 -0.34 -8.23 1.06
C LEU A 108 1.07 -7.92 0.56
N ILE A 109 1.20 -7.19 -0.55
CA ILE A 109 2.50 -6.75 -1.09
C ILE A 109 3.28 -5.96 -0.04
N TYR A 110 2.67 -4.92 0.53
CA TYR A 110 3.30 -4.11 1.57
C TYR A 110 3.72 -4.99 2.77
N TRP A 111 2.83 -5.85 3.24
CA TRP A 111 3.09 -6.69 4.40
C TRP A 111 4.26 -7.66 4.18
N PHE A 112 4.33 -8.30 3.01
CA PHE A 112 5.43 -9.19 2.67
C PHE A 112 6.77 -8.47 2.64
N VAL A 113 6.85 -7.28 2.01
CA VAL A 113 8.06 -6.45 1.97
C VAL A 113 8.51 -6.08 3.39
N VAL A 114 7.57 -5.67 4.23
CA VAL A 114 7.84 -5.29 5.61
C VAL A 114 8.30 -6.49 6.46
N LYS A 115 7.66 -7.66 6.32
CA LYS A 115 8.01 -8.90 7.02
C LYS A 115 9.41 -9.37 6.65
N TYR A 116 9.73 -9.36 5.36
CA TYR A 116 11.06 -9.75 4.86
C TYR A 116 12.14 -8.80 5.36
N THR A 117 11.92 -7.50 5.26
CA THR A 117 12.88 -6.48 5.72
C THR A 117 13.10 -6.56 7.22
N ARG A 118 12.05 -6.84 8.02
CA ARG A 118 12.18 -7.03 9.48
C ARG A 118 13.03 -8.24 9.85
N ARG A 119 12.84 -9.38 9.17
CA ARG A 119 13.68 -10.57 9.38
C ARG A 119 15.15 -10.25 9.12
N LYS A 120 15.46 -9.68 7.95
CA LYS A 120 16.82 -9.29 7.58
C LYS A 120 17.46 -8.29 8.56
N MET A 121 16.68 -7.35 9.10
CA MET A 121 17.19 -6.41 10.11
C MET A 121 17.50 -7.07 11.45
N LYS A 122 16.71 -8.08 11.87
CA LYS A 122 17.00 -8.87 13.07
C LYS A 122 18.28 -9.69 12.85
N ASP A 123 18.40 -10.39 11.73
CA ASP A 123 19.56 -11.23 11.42
C ASP A 123 20.85 -10.39 11.42
N MET A 124 20.87 -9.22 10.78
CA MET A 124 22.03 -8.32 10.77
C MET A 124 22.43 -7.82 12.17
N SER A 125 21.46 -7.67 13.09
CA SER A 125 21.75 -7.26 14.46
C SER A 125 22.44 -8.34 15.28
N TYR A 126 22.34 -9.61 14.87
CA TYR A 126 23.06 -10.71 15.52
C TYR A 126 24.55 -10.75 15.13
N TYR A 127 24.94 -10.13 14.02
CA TYR A 127 26.33 -10.15 13.51
C TYR A 127 27.14 -8.90 13.83
N LEU A 128 26.55 -7.91 14.51
CA LEU A 128 27.25 -6.70 14.96
C LEU A 128 27.51 -6.83 16.48
N PRO A 129 28.79 -6.89 16.92
CA PRO A 129 29.15 -6.95 18.33
C PRO A 129 28.78 -5.68 19.10
#